data_AF-A0A7Y6UHY9-F1
#
_entry.id   AF-A0A7Y6UHY9-F1
#
_cell.length_a   1.000
_cell.length_b   1.000
_cell.length_c   1.000
_cell.angle_alpha   90.00
_cell.angle_beta   90.00
_cell.angle_gamma   90.00
#
_symmetry.space_group_name_H-M   'P 1'
#
loop_
_entity.id
_entity.type
_entity.pdbx_description
1 polymer ?
#
loop_
_entity_poly.entity_id
_entity_poly.type
_entity_poly.pdbx_seq_one_letter_code
_entity_poly.pdbx_strand_id
1 'polypeptide(L)'
;VGCSCTCHSEACGNGVIEIGEVCDDGNIVGGDGCSASCASDETCGNAVLDPGEQCDDGNLAGGDGCSAACRGEYCGNGFVDPGEVCDDGNRIGGDGCSASCSSNETCGNGVLDPSESCDDGNTASADGCSATCVSEFCGNGTVENGEACDDGNTTNGDGCSASCASNETCGNGVHDPGESCDDGNTTSGDGCSATCASEFCGNGTVENGEVCDDGNTSNGDGCSASCASDETCGNSVLDPGESCDDGNTTGPDSCSPTCVSVFCGNSVVDPGETCDDGNHTDGDGCSANCASDETCGNAITELAEECDDGNGVAGDGCTACQYDPYCGDGDVDPGEGCDDGNSTNNDGCTIKCAVEATCGNGVLQPGEECDDGNRSAGDGCSAFCLTECFPGSATFTFTGAPVNFTVPPGCAKLTIDAWGAQGGTPSYNFSFCGGSPDVGGQGGRATGTLAVTSGEVLVVRVGGAGSNGNNGGFNGGGPACSDLSTCSKGGGASDVRRIGDALADRVIVAAGGGGAEYSCGGQGGGAGGGLVGSAGLGSDNSGATGQGGTQTAGGAGGSGGLAGALGIGGGTSSPFHAGTGGGGYFGGGGGGADGHAGGGSSYIGGVSNATTTTGGRTGNGQVTISW
;
A
#
# COMPACT_ATOMS: atom_id res chain seq x y z
N VAL A 1 55.07 -69.27 -8.23
CA VAL A 1 55.95 -68.66 -9.23
C VAL A 1 55.12 -67.60 -9.94
N GLY A 2 55.22 -66.30 -9.71
CA GLY A 2 55.82 -65.53 -8.62
C GLY A 2 54.96 -64.27 -8.45
N CYS A 3 54.64 -63.90 -7.22
CA CYS A 3 54.26 -62.52 -6.94
C CYS A 3 55.52 -61.69 -7.13
N SER A 4 55.46 -60.67 -7.99
CA SER A 4 56.39 -59.55 -7.89
C SER A 4 56.09 -58.85 -6.57
N CYS A 5 57.10 -58.78 -5.71
CA CYS A 5 57.05 -58.18 -4.38
C CYS A 5 57.13 -56.66 -4.45
N THR A 6 56.00 -56.00 -4.70
CA THR A 6 55.75 -54.61 -4.28
C THR A 6 54.25 -54.41 -4.11
N CYS A 7 53.76 -54.28 -2.87
CA CYS A 7 52.57 -53.47 -2.62
C CYS A 7 53.02 -52.03 -2.84
N HIS A 8 52.78 -51.48 -4.03
CA HIS A 8 52.74 -50.03 -4.15
C HIS A 8 51.45 -49.60 -3.45
N SER A 9 51.56 -48.64 -2.54
CA SER A 9 50.38 -47.92 -2.06
C SER A 9 49.81 -47.20 -3.27
N GLU A 10 48.52 -47.35 -3.54
CA GLU A 10 47.79 -46.47 -4.47
C GLU A 10 48.06 -45.05 -3.99
N ALA A 11 48.90 -44.34 -4.73
CA ALA A 11 49.46 -43.08 -4.30
C ALA A 11 49.74 -42.23 -5.53
N CYS A 12 48.94 -41.17 -5.65
CA CYS A 12 49.09 -40.13 -6.64
C CYS A 12 50.52 -39.59 -6.68
N GLY A 13 51.03 -39.41 -7.89
CA GLY A 13 52.33 -38.79 -8.15
C GLY A 13 53.50 -39.77 -8.24
N ASN A 14 53.23 -41.02 -8.61
CA ASN A 14 54.26 -42.06 -8.78
C ASN A 14 54.65 -42.28 -10.26
N GLY A 15 53.96 -41.62 -11.19
CA GLY A 15 54.17 -41.63 -12.63
C GLY A 15 53.42 -42.75 -13.35
N VAL A 16 52.47 -43.43 -12.70
CA VAL A 16 51.69 -44.53 -13.26
C VAL A 16 50.22 -44.38 -12.85
N ILE A 17 49.32 -44.31 -13.83
CA ILE A 17 47.87 -44.22 -13.57
C ILE A 17 47.35 -45.55 -13.01
N GLU A 18 46.90 -45.55 -11.75
CA GLU A 18 46.33 -46.71 -11.05
C GLU A 18 44.78 -46.64 -10.97
N ILE A 19 44.12 -47.70 -10.43
CA ILE A 19 42.65 -47.77 -10.40
C ILE A 19 42.09 -46.75 -9.41
N GLY A 20 41.40 -45.72 -9.93
CA GLY A 20 40.82 -44.64 -9.13
C GLY A 20 41.46 -43.27 -9.39
N GLU A 21 42.58 -43.25 -10.12
CA GLU A 21 43.24 -42.04 -10.61
C GLU A 21 42.79 -41.73 -12.04
N VAL A 22 42.64 -40.44 -12.35
CA VAL A 22 42.33 -39.95 -13.70
C VAL A 22 43.62 -39.68 -14.48
N CYS A 23 44.64 -39.17 -13.80
CA CYS A 23 46.02 -38.95 -14.28
C CYS A 23 47.05 -39.29 -13.20
N ASP A 24 48.34 -39.30 -13.57
CA ASP A 24 49.48 -39.23 -12.64
C ASP A 24 50.68 -38.65 -13.41
N ASP A 25 51.20 -37.50 -12.97
CA ASP A 25 52.32 -36.81 -13.63
C ASP A 25 53.68 -37.03 -12.94
N GLY A 26 53.74 -37.96 -11.98
CA GLY A 26 54.96 -38.30 -11.25
C GLY A 26 55.26 -37.43 -10.05
N ASN A 27 54.33 -36.58 -9.61
CA ASN A 27 54.40 -35.90 -8.32
C ASN A 27 53.00 -35.48 -7.77
N ILE A 28 52.97 -34.79 -6.62
CA ILE A 28 51.72 -34.35 -5.95
C ILE A 28 51.58 -32.82 -5.89
N VAL A 29 52.34 -32.10 -6.72
CA VAL A 29 52.10 -30.68 -6.96
C VAL A 29 50.88 -30.60 -7.88
N GLY A 30 50.02 -29.62 -7.65
CA GLY A 30 48.94 -29.31 -8.58
C GLY A 30 49.35 -28.14 -9.47
N GLY A 31 48.89 -28.17 -10.72
CA GLY A 31 49.11 -27.19 -11.77
C GLY A 31 50.22 -27.56 -12.76
N ASP A 32 50.80 -28.75 -12.67
CA ASP A 32 51.86 -29.24 -13.56
C ASP A 32 51.46 -30.43 -14.46
N GLY A 33 50.16 -30.76 -14.49
CA GLY A 33 49.58 -31.71 -15.45
C GLY A 33 48.67 -32.76 -14.82
N CYS A 34 48.59 -32.82 -13.49
CA CYS A 34 47.66 -33.66 -12.77
C CYS A 34 47.40 -33.06 -11.38
N SER A 35 46.16 -33.12 -10.89
CA SER A 35 45.87 -32.58 -9.57
C SER A 35 46.64 -33.33 -8.48
N ALA A 36 46.95 -32.64 -7.37
CA ALA A 36 47.67 -33.23 -6.24
C ALA A 36 47.02 -34.49 -5.63
N SER A 37 45.76 -34.77 -5.98
CA SER A 37 45.00 -35.97 -5.61
C SER A 37 44.76 -36.94 -6.78
N CYS A 38 45.29 -36.66 -7.96
CA CYS A 38 45.14 -37.43 -9.19
C CYS A 38 43.68 -37.61 -9.62
N ALA A 39 42.84 -36.64 -9.26
CA ALA A 39 41.40 -36.68 -9.47
C ALA A 39 40.97 -36.00 -10.78
N SER A 40 41.86 -35.22 -11.38
CA SER A 40 41.62 -34.42 -12.59
C SER A 40 42.94 -34.17 -13.31
N ASP A 41 42.92 -34.20 -14.64
CA ASP A 41 44.06 -33.93 -15.52
C ASP A 41 44.40 -32.43 -15.59
N GLU A 42 43.79 -31.59 -14.73
CA GLU A 42 43.94 -30.13 -14.67
C GLU A 42 43.71 -29.47 -16.04
N THR A 43 42.74 -30.03 -16.76
CA THR A 43 42.31 -29.56 -18.08
C THR A 43 40.94 -28.91 -17.97
N CYS A 44 40.83 -27.73 -18.55
CA CYS A 44 39.57 -27.03 -18.67
C CYS A 44 38.46 -27.87 -19.34
N GLY A 45 37.25 -27.75 -18.82
CA GLY A 45 36.03 -28.38 -19.31
C GLY A 45 35.80 -29.78 -18.75
N ASN A 46 36.37 -30.10 -17.59
CA ASN A 46 36.25 -31.41 -16.95
C ASN A 46 35.20 -31.46 -15.81
N ALA A 47 34.48 -30.36 -15.61
CA ALA A 47 33.47 -30.10 -14.59
C ALA A 47 34.04 -29.95 -13.16
N VAL A 48 35.35 -29.72 -13.02
CA VAL A 48 36.06 -29.53 -11.77
C VAL A 48 36.86 -28.24 -11.85
N LEU A 49 36.65 -27.31 -10.91
CA LEU A 49 37.41 -26.06 -10.86
C LEU A 49 38.84 -26.33 -10.36
N ASP A 50 39.78 -26.46 -11.29
CA ASP A 50 41.17 -26.79 -11.00
C ASP A 50 42.03 -25.53 -10.70
N PRO A 51 43.19 -25.66 -10.01
CA PRO A 51 44.04 -24.50 -9.68
C PRO A 51 44.55 -23.76 -10.91
N GLY A 52 44.06 -22.53 -11.12
CA GLY A 52 44.40 -21.68 -12.27
C GLY A 52 43.19 -21.33 -13.14
N GLU A 53 42.08 -22.03 -12.94
CA GLU A 53 40.80 -21.78 -13.59
C GLU A 53 39.94 -20.79 -12.80
N GLN A 54 39.13 -20.00 -13.50
CA GLN A 54 38.16 -19.07 -12.89
C GLN A 54 36.74 -19.66 -12.87
N CYS A 55 36.45 -20.61 -13.76
CA CYS A 55 35.21 -21.38 -13.86
C CYS A 55 35.54 -22.72 -14.56
N ASP A 56 34.64 -23.71 -14.46
CA ASP A 56 34.62 -24.89 -15.32
C ASP A 56 33.16 -25.38 -15.40
N ASP A 57 32.59 -25.44 -16.59
CA ASP A 57 31.20 -25.85 -16.84
C ASP A 57 31.06 -27.25 -17.47
N GLY A 58 32.13 -28.04 -17.42
CA GLY A 58 32.14 -29.42 -17.88
C GLY A 58 32.27 -29.60 -19.38
N ASN A 59 32.60 -28.54 -20.11
CA ASN A 59 32.93 -28.65 -21.52
C ASN A 59 33.86 -27.52 -22.01
N LEU A 60 34.20 -27.52 -23.31
CA LEU A 60 35.09 -26.54 -23.94
C LEU A 60 34.34 -25.66 -24.95
N ALA A 61 33.01 -25.64 -24.92
CA ALA A 61 32.25 -24.62 -25.64
C ALA A 61 32.41 -23.29 -24.91
N GLY A 62 32.15 -22.19 -25.64
CA GLY A 62 32.06 -20.88 -25.02
C GLY A 62 30.67 -20.30 -25.30
N GLY A 63 30.24 -19.36 -24.46
CA GLY A 63 28.93 -18.72 -24.45
C GLY A 63 27.89 -19.43 -23.57
N ASP A 64 28.28 -20.47 -22.82
CA ASP A 64 27.46 -21.20 -21.85
C ASP A 64 27.83 -20.91 -20.38
N GLY A 65 28.74 -19.96 -20.16
CA GLY A 65 29.08 -19.42 -18.84
C GLY A 65 30.54 -19.62 -18.45
N CYS A 66 31.29 -20.44 -19.19
CA CYS A 66 32.73 -20.59 -19.04
C CYS A 66 33.41 -20.80 -20.39
N SER A 67 34.48 -20.05 -20.64
CA SER A 67 35.21 -20.19 -21.90
C SER A 67 36.03 -21.48 -21.95
N ALA A 68 36.43 -21.90 -23.16
CA ALA A 68 37.33 -23.05 -23.40
C ALA A 68 38.74 -22.92 -22.76
N ALA A 69 39.05 -21.77 -22.15
CA ALA A 69 40.28 -21.55 -21.37
C ALA A 69 39.98 -21.39 -19.87
N CYS A 70 38.77 -21.75 -19.45
CA CYS A 70 38.25 -21.74 -18.09
C CYS A 70 38.31 -20.37 -17.42
N ARG A 71 37.88 -19.36 -18.20
CA ARG A 71 37.68 -17.98 -17.78
C ARG A 71 36.20 -17.65 -17.82
N GLY A 72 35.71 -16.93 -16.80
CA GLY A 72 34.29 -16.61 -16.67
C GLY A 72 33.87 -15.63 -17.74
N GLU A 73 32.75 -15.91 -18.40
CA GLU A 73 32.27 -15.14 -19.54
C GLU A 73 31.31 -14.04 -19.08
N TYR A 74 31.76 -12.78 -19.10
CA TYR A 74 30.96 -11.62 -18.70
C TYR A 74 31.63 -10.31 -19.10
N CYS A 75 30.79 -9.34 -19.46
CA CYS A 75 31.22 -8.00 -19.83
C CYS A 75 32.05 -7.33 -18.73
N GLY A 76 33.20 -6.82 -19.15
CA GLY A 76 34.22 -6.17 -18.37
C GLY A 76 35.29 -7.10 -17.80
N ASN A 77 35.50 -8.29 -18.38
CA ASN A 77 36.53 -9.23 -17.94
C ASN A 77 37.86 -9.09 -18.72
N GLY A 78 37.89 -8.23 -19.74
CA GLY A 78 39.03 -7.93 -20.60
C GLY A 78 39.14 -8.84 -21.84
N PHE A 79 38.12 -9.66 -22.11
CA PHE A 79 38.04 -10.57 -23.24
C PHE A 79 36.68 -10.43 -23.93
N VAL A 80 36.68 -10.35 -25.26
CA VAL A 80 35.42 -10.29 -26.01
C VAL A 80 34.83 -11.71 -26.07
N ASP A 81 33.82 -11.95 -25.23
CA ASP A 81 33.18 -13.26 -25.11
C ASP A 81 32.03 -13.44 -26.13
N PRO A 82 31.56 -14.68 -26.38
CA PRO A 82 30.47 -14.93 -27.31
C PRO A 82 29.19 -14.18 -26.92
N GLY A 83 28.78 -13.22 -27.76
CA GLY A 83 27.62 -12.34 -27.51
C GLY A 83 27.99 -10.88 -27.25
N GLU A 84 29.28 -10.60 -27.05
CA GLU A 84 29.81 -9.26 -26.87
C GLU A 84 30.40 -8.72 -28.17
N VAL A 85 30.24 -7.42 -28.38
CA VAL A 85 30.82 -6.70 -29.54
C VAL A 85 32.22 -6.17 -29.19
N CYS A 86 32.48 -5.95 -27.90
CA CYS A 86 33.71 -5.42 -27.33
C CYS A 86 33.81 -5.78 -25.85
N ASP A 87 34.99 -5.64 -25.24
CA ASP A 87 35.20 -5.70 -23.80
C ASP A 87 36.50 -4.94 -23.47
N ASP A 88 36.41 -3.89 -22.66
CA ASP A 88 37.55 -3.04 -22.29
C ASP A 88 38.08 -3.31 -20.87
N GLY A 89 37.67 -4.42 -20.27
CA GLY A 89 38.11 -4.85 -18.95
C GLY A 89 37.35 -4.22 -17.79
N ASN A 90 36.26 -3.51 -18.05
CA ASN A 90 35.34 -3.06 -17.01
C ASN A 90 33.89 -2.85 -17.52
N ARG A 91 33.00 -2.33 -16.67
CA ARG A 91 31.57 -2.08 -17.01
C ARG A 91 31.19 -0.60 -16.89
N ILE A 92 32.18 0.29 -17.02
CA ILE A 92 31.97 1.71 -17.16
C ILE A 92 31.75 1.94 -18.67
N GLY A 93 30.91 2.92 -19.01
CA GLY A 93 30.73 3.33 -20.41
C GLY A 93 31.49 4.63 -20.66
N GLY A 94 31.98 4.81 -21.88
CA GLY A 94 32.70 5.97 -22.38
C GLY A 94 34.22 5.82 -22.33
N ASP A 95 34.75 4.62 -22.04
CA ASP A 95 36.18 4.31 -22.00
C ASP A 95 36.65 3.30 -23.05
N GLY A 96 35.80 2.98 -24.03
CA GLY A 96 36.15 2.22 -25.23
C GLY A 96 35.21 1.06 -25.53
N CYS A 97 34.35 0.69 -24.59
CA CYS A 97 33.29 -0.28 -24.77
C CYS A 97 32.10 0.06 -23.88
N SER A 98 30.87 -0.11 -24.37
CA SER A 98 29.71 0.20 -23.55
C SER A 98 29.63 -0.70 -22.31
N ALA A 99 28.99 -0.19 -21.24
CA ALA A 99 28.84 -0.93 -19.97
C ALA A 99 28.12 -2.29 -20.10
N SER A 100 27.45 -2.54 -21.23
CA SER A 100 26.80 -3.80 -21.61
C SER A 100 27.52 -4.56 -22.72
N CYS A 101 28.72 -4.13 -23.11
CA CYS A 101 29.57 -4.72 -24.13
C CYS A 101 28.88 -4.88 -25.49
N SER A 102 27.90 -4.01 -25.76
CA SER A 102 27.02 -4.10 -26.92
C SER A 102 27.46 -3.21 -28.09
N SER A 103 28.36 -2.25 -27.84
CA SER A 103 28.85 -1.27 -28.81
C SER A 103 30.28 -0.84 -28.46
N ASN A 104 31.13 -0.63 -29.46
CA ASN A 104 32.51 -0.11 -29.32
C ASN A 104 32.55 1.42 -29.07
N GLU A 105 31.40 2.05 -28.80
CA GLU A 105 31.31 3.49 -28.52
C GLU A 105 31.86 4.36 -29.66
N THR A 106 31.70 3.87 -30.88
CA THR A 106 32.16 4.51 -32.12
C THR A 106 31.01 5.16 -32.87
N CYS A 107 31.21 6.40 -33.26
CA CYS A 107 30.27 7.16 -34.07
C CYS A 107 29.77 6.45 -35.33
N GLY A 108 28.46 6.52 -35.56
CA GLY A 108 27.81 6.04 -36.76
C GLY A 108 27.46 4.56 -36.71
N ASN A 109 27.30 4.00 -35.52
CA ASN A 109 27.06 2.58 -35.32
C ASN A 109 25.56 2.24 -35.16
N GLY A 110 24.70 3.26 -35.13
CA GLY A 110 23.25 3.15 -35.01
C GLY A 110 22.74 3.11 -33.57
N VAL A 111 23.62 3.31 -32.57
CA VAL A 111 23.30 3.33 -31.14
C VAL A 111 23.86 4.62 -30.55
N LEU A 112 23.02 5.40 -29.87
CA LEU A 112 23.45 6.65 -29.24
C LEU A 112 24.28 6.34 -27.98
N ASP A 113 25.60 6.38 -28.10
CA ASP A 113 26.54 6.12 -27.01
C ASP A 113 26.75 7.37 -26.11
N PRO A 114 27.19 7.22 -24.83
CA PRO A 114 27.24 8.34 -23.88
C PRO A 114 28.11 9.54 -24.27
N SER A 115 29.05 9.36 -25.21
CA SER A 115 29.93 10.41 -25.75
C SER A 115 29.40 11.10 -27.01
N GLU A 116 28.23 10.70 -27.52
CA GLU A 116 27.68 11.17 -28.79
C GLU A 116 26.48 12.10 -28.58
N SER A 117 26.35 13.13 -29.44
CA SER A 117 25.20 14.05 -29.41
C SER A 117 24.11 13.66 -30.41
N CYS A 118 24.47 12.85 -31.42
CA CYS A 118 23.61 12.24 -32.42
C CYS A 118 24.32 10.98 -32.95
N ASP A 119 23.57 10.03 -33.53
CA ASP A 119 24.08 8.91 -34.32
C ASP A 119 23.01 8.55 -35.37
N ASP A 120 23.35 8.61 -36.65
CA ASP A 120 22.46 8.33 -37.79
C ASP A 120 22.79 7.00 -38.50
N GLY A 121 23.57 6.14 -37.84
CA GLY A 121 23.91 4.80 -38.32
C GLY A 121 25.00 4.76 -39.38
N ASN A 122 25.70 5.87 -39.64
CA ASN A 122 26.89 5.88 -40.48
C ASN A 122 27.86 7.05 -40.15
N THR A 123 28.99 7.15 -40.87
CA THR A 123 30.03 8.20 -40.66
C THR A 123 30.17 9.15 -41.84
N ALA A 124 29.17 9.20 -42.72
CA ALA A 124 29.08 10.25 -43.70
C ALA A 124 28.83 11.59 -43.00
N SER A 125 29.28 12.66 -43.63
CA SER A 125 28.95 14.01 -43.20
C SER A 125 27.76 14.49 -44.04
N ALA A 126 26.96 15.37 -43.44
CA ALA A 126 25.83 16.11 -44.00
C ALA A 126 24.54 15.31 -44.25
N ASP A 127 24.37 14.17 -43.59
CA ASP A 127 23.16 13.34 -43.66
C ASP A 127 22.39 13.19 -42.35
N GLY A 128 22.82 13.89 -41.29
CA GLY A 128 22.10 13.99 -40.02
C GLY A 128 23.01 14.13 -38.81
N CYS A 129 24.21 13.56 -38.88
CA CYS A 129 25.23 13.65 -37.84
C CYS A 129 26.63 13.64 -38.47
N SER A 130 27.61 14.35 -37.91
CA SER A 130 28.97 14.32 -38.47
C SER A 130 29.63 12.98 -38.30
N ALA A 131 30.68 12.74 -39.10
CA ALA A 131 31.63 11.64 -38.91
C ALA A 131 32.29 11.57 -37.50
N THR A 132 32.07 12.58 -36.64
CA THR A 132 32.54 12.62 -35.24
C THR A 132 31.40 12.69 -34.21
N CYS A 133 30.16 12.43 -34.64
CA CYS A 133 28.96 12.39 -33.81
C CYS A 133 28.64 13.68 -33.05
N VAL A 134 29.03 14.78 -33.71
CA VAL A 134 28.60 16.15 -33.42
C VAL A 134 27.58 16.54 -34.49
N SER A 135 26.52 17.23 -34.09
CA SER A 135 25.54 17.78 -35.02
C SER A 135 26.20 18.79 -35.95
N GLU A 136 26.08 18.59 -37.26
CA GLU A 136 26.57 19.53 -38.28
C GLU A 136 25.55 20.67 -38.42
N PHE A 137 25.98 21.91 -38.20
CA PHE A 137 25.13 23.10 -38.28
C PHE A 137 25.62 24.01 -39.40
N CYS A 138 24.80 24.17 -40.44
CA CYS A 138 24.87 25.30 -41.36
C CYS A 138 24.75 26.62 -40.56
N GLY A 139 25.43 27.68 -40.99
CA GLY A 139 25.31 29.01 -40.40
C GLY A 139 26.33 29.34 -39.32
N ASN A 140 27.52 28.75 -39.38
CA ASN A 140 28.58 28.96 -38.39
C ASN A 140 29.67 29.95 -38.87
N GLY A 141 29.56 30.42 -40.11
CA GLY A 141 30.39 31.46 -40.72
C GLY A 141 31.59 30.92 -41.48
N THR A 142 31.67 29.61 -41.67
CA THR A 142 32.78 28.96 -42.39
C THR A 142 32.25 27.88 -43.32
N VAL A 143 32.52 28.02 -44.61
CA VAL A 143 32.12 27.02 -45.63
C VAL A 143 32.93 25.74 -45.44
N GLU A 144 32.27 24.68 -44.99
CA GLU A 144 32.85 23.36 -44.77
C GLU A 144 32.58 22.40 -45.95
N ASN A 145 33.24 21.23 -45.96
CA ASN A 145 33.24 20.34 -47.11
C ASN A 145 31.90 19.58 -47.23
N GLY A 146 30.98 20.11 -48.01
CA GLY A 146 29.58 19.66 -48.12
C GLY A 146 28.61 20.82 -48.32
N GLU A 147 29.05 22.05 -47.97
CA GLU A 147 28.32 23.29 -48.14
C GLU A 147 28.72 24.00 -49.44
N ALA A 148 27.73 24.48 -50.21
CA ALA A 148 27.95 25.33 -51.39
C ALA A 148 28.27 26.79 -51.01
N CYS A 149 27.81 27.22 -49.83
CA CYS A 149 28.02 28.52 -49.20
C CYS A 149 27.74 28.43 -47.68
N ASP A 150 28.14 29.42 -46.88
CA ASP A 150 27.76 29.60 -45.46
C ASP A 150 27.92 31.11 -45.17
N ASP A 151 26.86 31.77 -44.72
CA ASP A 151 26.80 33.20 -44.45
C ASP A 151 26.73 33.55 -42.95
N GLY A 152 27.07 32.59 -42.08
CA GLY A 152 27.19 32.81 -40.64
C GLY A 152 25.88 32.74 -39.87
N ASN A 153 24.79 32.29 -40.51
CA ASN A 153 23.53 31.98 -39.85
C ASN A 153 22.67 31.01 -40.69
N THR A 154 21.50 30.61 -40.18
CA THR A 154 20.56 29.69 -40.88
C THR A 154 19.30 30.41 -41.39
N THR A 155 19.39 31.71 -41.63
CA THR A 155 18.29 32.47 -42.24
C THR A 155 18.32 32.22 -43.74
N ASN A 156 17.14 32.07 -44.36
CA ASN A 156 17.06 31.96 -45.80
C ASN A 156 17.05 33.36 -46.44
N GLY A 157 17.79 33.53 -47.54
CA GLY A 157 17.67 34.70 -48.42
C GLY A 157 18.61 35.87 -48.10
N ASP A 158 19.61 35.70 -47.23
CA ASP A 158 20.64 36.72 -46.91
C ASP A 158 22.02 36.43 -47.50
N GLY A 159 22.14 35.39 -48.32
CA GLY A 159 23.33 35.11 -49.13
C GLY A 159 23.56 33.63 -49.38
N CYS A 160 23.06 32.77 -48.49
CA CYS A 160 23.10 31.32 -48.61
C CYS A 160 21.78 30.71 -48.11
N SER A 161 21.39 29.53 -48.62
CA SER A 161 20.25 28.81 -48.05
C SER A 161 20.55 28.32 -46.63
N ALA A 162 19.51 28.16 -45.80
CA ALA A 162 19.60 27.69 -44.42
C ALA A 162 20.13 26.24 -44.27
N SER A 163 20.22 25.51 -45.38
CA SER A 163 20.87 24.19 -45.48
C SER A 163 22.22 24.25 -46.18
N CYS A 164 22.71 25.45 -46.50
CA CYS A 164 24.00 25.72 -47.09
C CYS A 164 24.21 25.04 -48.47
N ALA A 165 23.13 24.75 -49.20
CA ALA A 165 23.14 23.95 -50.42
C ALA A 165 23.24 24.77 -51.72
N SER A 166 22.95 26.07 -51.70
CA SER A 166 22.79 26.93 -52.90
C SER A 166 23.09 28.41 -52.60
N ASN A 167 23.65 29.12 -53.60
CA ASN A 167 23.79 30.57 -53.61
C ASN A 167 22.53 31.19 -54.25
N GLU A 168 21.77 31.95 -53.47
CA GLU A 168 20.45 32.46 -53.83
C GLU A 168 20.54 33.60 -54.87
N THR A 169 20.40 33.30 -56.18
CA THR A 169 20.54 34.29 -57.29
C THR A 169 19.68 34.00 -58.53
N CYS A 170 18.94 35.02 -58.97
CA CYS A 170 17.94 34.92 -60.05
C CYS A 170 18.45 34.51 -61.44
N GLY A 171 17.76 33.54 -62.05
CA GLY A 171 17.97 33.02 -63.40
C GLY A 171 18.98 31.87 -63.46
N ASN A 172 19.22 31.19 -62.34
CA ASN A 172 20.20 30.12 -62.19
C ASN A 172 19.60 28.71 -62.46
N GLY A 173 18.28 28.63 -62.65
CA GLY A 173 17.55 27.38 -62.90
C GLY A 173 17.06 26.65 -61.64
N VAL A 174 17.17 27.27 -60.47
CA VAL A 174 16.72 26.76 -59.16
C VAL A 174 15.81 27.82 -58.53
N HIS A 175 14.65 27.39 -58.00
CA HIS A 175 13.69 28.31 -57.38
C HIS A 175 14.11 28.59 -55.93
N ASP A 176 14.87 29.67 -55.76
CA ASP A 176 15.53 30.08 -54.52
C ASP A 176 14.57 30.87 -53.58
N PRO A 177 14.58 30.67 -52.25
CA PRO A 177 13.85 31.48 -51.27
C PRO A 177 14.02 33.01 -51.44
N GLY A 178 13.00 33.66 -52.02
CA GLY A 178 12.99 35.08 -52.34
C GLY A 178 12.62 35.37 -53.80
N GLU A 179 12.64 34.34 -54.64
CA GLU A 179 12.22 34.38 -56.04
C GLU A 179 10.78 33.90 -56.18
N SER A 180 10.00 34.53 -57.06
CA SER A 180 8.61 34.11 -57.33
C SER A 180 8.51 33.15 -58.53
N CYS A 181 9.56 33.10 -59.35
CA CYS A 181 9.77 32.17 -60.46
C CYS A 181 11.27 32.16 -60.82
N ASP A 182 11.75 31.11 -61.50
CA ASP A 182 13.07 31.07 -62.18
C ASP A 182 12.91 30.25 -63.46
N ASP A 183 13.18 30.85 -64.63
CA ASP A 183 13.06 30.20 -65.94
C ASP A 183 14.42 29.91 -66.60
N GLY A 184 15.50 29.94 -65.81
CA GLY A 184 16.87 29.65 -66.21
C GLY A 184 17.54 30.76 -67.03
N ASN A 185 16.95 31.96 -67.10
CA ASN A 185 17.57 33.14 -67.71
C ASN A 185 17.03 34.46 -67.11
N THR A 186 17.42 35.63 -67.67
CA THR A 186 16.99 36.96 -67.17
C THR A 186 16.30 37.81 -68.25
N THR A 187 15.66 37.18 -69.23
CA THR A 187 14.82 37.87 -70.23
C THR A 187 13.46 38.21 -69.58
N SER A 188 12.65 39.07 -70.18
CA SER A 188 11.32 39.40 -69.64
C SER A 188 10.29 39.19 -70.75
N GLY A 189 9.10 38.70 -70.40
CA GLY A 189 8.04 38.32 -71.34
C GLY A 189 7.98 36.82 -71.71
N ASP A 190 8.86 35.97 -71.17
CA ASP A 190 9.00 34.56 -71.59
C ASP A 190 8.74 33.51 -70.50
N GLY A 191 8.34 33.94 -69.30
CA GLY A 191 7.93 33.04 -68.22
C GLY A 191 8.29 33.57 -66.84
N CYS A 192 9.40 34.29 -66.72
CA CYS A 192 9.82 34.97 -65.51
C CYS A 192 10.51 36.30 -65.85
N SER A 193 10.33 37.34 -65.03
CA SER A 193 10.98 38.64 -65.29
C SER A 193 12.48 38.61 -64.93
N ALA A 194 13.24 39.62 -65.38
CA ALA A 194 14.69 39.74 -65.14
C ALA A 194 15.09 39.92 -63.66
N THR A 195 14.11 40.02 -62.75
CA THR A 195 14.29 40.08 -61.29
C THR A 195 13.53 38.96 -60.57
N CYS A 196 13.19 37.88 -61.27
CA CYS A 196 12.52 36.70 -60.75
C CYS A 196 11.15 36.97 -60.11
N ALA A 197 10.42 37.93 -60.69
CA ALA A 197 9.00 38.18 -60.44
C ALA A 197 8.14 37.58 -61.57
N SER A 198 7.03 36.94 -61.22
CA SER A 198 6.11 36.28 -62.15
C SER A 198 5.29 37.30 -62.95
N GLU A 199 5.16 37.09 -64.26
CA GLU A 199 4.41 37.96 -65.18
C GLU A 199 2.97 37.46 -65.43
N PHE A 200 2.22 37.18 -64.36
CA PHE A 200 0.83 36.68 -64.42
C PHE A 200 -0.14 37.65 -63.71
N CYS A 201 -1.44 37.50 -64.06
CA CYS A 201 -2.63 37.97 -63.31
C CYS A 201 -2.37 37.95 -61.81
N GLY A 202 -2.82 38.97 -61.09
CA GLY A 202 -2.59 39.08 -59.66
C GLY A 202 -1.36 39.90 -59.28
N ASN A 203 -0.96 40.86 -60.10
CA ASN A 203 0.17 41.75 -59.79
C ASN A 203 -0.28 43.13 -59.25
N GLY A 204 -1.59 43.32 -59.11
CA GLY A 204 -2.24 44.49 -58.53
C GLY A 204 -2.46 45.61 -59.55
N THR A 205 -2.21 45.35 -60.83
CA THR A 205 -2.39 46.31 -61.91
C THR A 205 -3.08 45.66 -63.10
N VAL A 206 -4.27 46.16 -63.47
CA VAL A 206 -5.00 45.63 -64.62
C VAL A 206 -4.27 45.97 -65.93
N GLU A 207 -3.71 44.96 -66.59
CA GLU A 207 -2.96 45.07 -67.84
C GLU A 207 -3.82 44.67 -69.06
N ASN A 208 -3.29 44.87 -70.28
CA ASN A 208 -4.08 44.72 -71.51
C ASN A 208 -4.37 43.25 -71.84
N GLY A 209 -5.50 42.75 -71.34
CA GLY A 209 -5.95 41.36 -71.46
C GLY A 209 -6.83 40.89 -70.27
N GLU A 210 -6.83 41.65 -69.17
CA GLU A 210 -7.49 41.34 -67.90
C GLU A 210 -8.79 42.13 -67.70
N VAL A 211 -9.81 41.52 -67.08
CA VAL A 211 -11.09 42.16 -66.71
C VAL A 211 -11.00 42.84 -65.34
N CYS A 212 -10.26 42.21 -64.43
CA CYS A 212 -9.89 42.67 -63.09
C CYS A 212 -8.47 42.17 -62.77
N ASP A 213 -7.85 42.68 -61.71
CA ASP A 213 -6.61 42.16 -61.10
C ASP A 213 -6.62 42.65 -59.65
N ASP A 214 -6.74 41.74 -58.70
CA ASP A 214 -6.83 42.03 -57.26
C ASP A 214 -5.50 41.81 -56.53
N GLY A 215 -4.39 41.71 -57.26
CA GLY A 215 -3.06 41.58 -56.67
C GLY A 215 -2.69 40.17 -56.23
N ASN A 216 -3.45 39.16 -56.64
CA ASN A 216 -3.00 37.76 -56.60
C ASN A 216 -3.79 36.86 -57.59
N THR A 217 -3.46 35.57 -57.69
CA THR A 217 -4.16 34.59 -58.56
C THR A 217 -5.08 33.67 -57.76
N SER A 218 -5.61 34.11 -56.63
CA SER A 218 -6.58 33.30 -55.90
C SER A 218 -7.92 33.39 -56.60
N ASN A 219 -8.76 32.37 -56.42
CA ASN A 219 -10.16 32.50 -56.78
C ASN A 219 -10.93 32.76 -55.48
N GLY A 220 -11.93 33.64 -55.55
CA GLY A 220 -12.87 34.02 -54.51
C GLY A 220 -12.54 35.30 -53.75
N ASP A 221 -11.54 36.09 -54.16
CA ASP A 221 -11.04 37.26 -53.40
C ASP A 221 -11.19 38.61 -54.11
N GLY A 222 -11.88 38.61 -55.23
CA GLY A 222 -12.33 39.82 -55.93
C GLY A 222 -12.10 39.76 -57.43
N CYS A 223 -11.20 38.89 -57.88
CA CYS A 223 -10.93 38.61 -59.26
C CYS A 223 -10.50 37.17 -59.45
N SER A 224 -11.05 36.46 -60.44
CA SER A 224 -10.65 35.07 -60.66
C SER A 224 -9.16 34.94 -60.96
N ALA A 225 -8.59 33.78 -60.63
CA ALA A 225 -7.18 33.44 -60.82
C ALA A 225 -6.66 33.58 -62.27
N SER A 226 -7.57 33.75 -63.22
CA SER A 226 -7.27 34.00 -64.65
C SER A 226 -7.60 35.43 -65.10
N CYS A 227 -7.99 36.29 -64.17
CA CYS A 227 -8.41 37.68 -64.37
C CYS A 227 -9.55 37.84 -65.38
N ALA A 228 -10.44 36.83 -65.45
CA ALA A 228 -11.51 36.74 -66.45
C ALA A 228 -12.89 37.19 -65.94
N SER A 229 -13.08 37.30 -64.62
CA SER A 229 -14.34 37.66 -63.97
C SER A 229 -14.11 38.26 -62.57
N ASP A 230 -14.91 39.27 -62.22
CA ASP A 230 -14.96 39.89 -60.89
C ASP A 230 -15.88 39.02 -60.01
N GLU A 231 -15.30 38.24 -59.10
CA GLU A 231 -15.95 37.17 -58.32
C GLU A 231 -16.89 37.75 -57.23
N THR A 232 -18.03 38.26 -57.67
CA THR A 232 -19.02 38.93 -56.82
C THR A 232 -20.35 38.21 -56.84
N CYS A 233 -20.87 37.94 -55.64
CA CYS A 233 -22.19 37.34 -55.43
C CYS A 233 -23.33 38.06 -56.16
N GLY A 234 -24.17 37.28 -56.83
CA GLY A 234 -25.36 37.73 -57.56
C GLY A 234 -25.08 38.10 -59.01
N ASN A 235 -23.98 37.62 -59.60
CA ASN A 235 -23.58 37.90 -60.98
C ASN A 235 -24.09 36.84 -61.99
N SER A 236 -24.86 35.85 -61.52
CA SER A 236 -25.41 34.72 -62.30
C SER A 236 -24.37 33.68 -62.75
N VAL A 237 -23.18 33.67 -62.15
CA VAL A 237 -22.11 32.70 -62.36
C VAL A 237 -21.78 32.09 -61.00
N LEU A 238 -21.66 30.76 -60.92
CA LEU A 238 -21.26 30.10 -59.67
C LEU A 238 -19.73 30.16 -59.55
N ASP A 239 -19.23 31.13 -58.81
CA ASP A 239 -17.80 31.39 -58.67
C ASP A 239 -17.16 30.54 -57.54
N PRO A 240 -15.84 30.25 -57.57
CA PRO A 240 -15.18 29.45 -56.53
C PRO A 240 -15.23 30.17 -55.17
N GLY A 241 -15.95 29.60 -54.21
CA GLY A 241 -16.23 30.21 -52.90
C GLY A 241 -17.73 30.45 -52.67
N GLU A 242 -18.53 30.39 -53.73
CA GLU A 242 -19.98 30.46 -53.67
C GLU A 242 -20.58 29.05 -53.60
N SER A 243 -21.48 28.81 -52.63
CA SER A 243 -22.25 27.56 -52.56
C SER A 243 -23.53 27.62 -53.41
N CYS A 244 -23.95 28.83 -53.79
CA CYS A 244 -25.08 29.15 -54.65
C CYS A 244 -24.89 30.57 -55.25
N ASP A 245 -25.49 30.85 -56.42
CA ASP A 245 -25.65 32.21 -56.97
C ASP A 245 -27.00 32.27 -57.70
N ASP A 246 -27.88 33.21 -57.33
CA ASP A 246 -29.22 33.39 -57.91
C ASP A 246 -29.39 34.71 -58.71
N GLY A 247 -28.26 35.30 -59.12
CA GLY A 247 -28.20 36.45 -60.01
C GLY A 247 -28.66 37.77 -59.39
N ASN A 248 -28.76 37.86 -58.05
CA ASN A 248 -29.00 39.09 -57.33
C ASN A 248 -28.45 39.02 -55.89
N THR A 249 -28.44 40.14 -55.17
CA THR A 249 -28.00 40.22 -53.76
C THR A 249 -29.16 40.58 -52.82
N THR A 250 -30.41 40.29 -53.23
CA THR A 250 -31.61 40.63 -52.46
C THR A 250 -32.14 39.40 -51.72
N GLY A 251 -32.00 39.38 -50.40
CA GLY A 251 -32.49 38.28 -49.56
C GLY A 251 -33.86 38.54 -48.93
N PRO A 252 -34.58 37.47 -48.50
CA PRO A 252 -34.18 36.06 -48.57
C PRO A 252 -34.94 35.29 -49.67
N ASP A 253 -34.22 34.95 -50.76
CA ASP A 253 -34.60 33.94 -51.75
C ASP A 253 -33.69 32.70 -51.59
N SER A 254 -33.58 31.83 -52.60
CA SER A 254 -32.85 30.55 -52.55
C SER A 254 -31.33 30.64 -52.34
N CYS A 255 -30.74 31.84 -52.32
CA CYS A 255 -29.34 32.08 -51.98
C CYS A 255 -29.20 33.36 -51.12
N SER A 256 -28.27 33.35 -50.15
CA SER A 256 -28.01 34.52 -49.31
C SER A 256 -27.37 35.67 -50.12
N PRO A 257 -27.53 36.95 -49.75
CA PRO A 257 -26.82 38.09 -50.36
C PRO A 257 -25.28 38.00 -50.36
N THR A 258 -24.73 37.00 -49.67
CA THR A 258 -23.29 36.69 -49.60
C THR A 258 -22.92 35.37 -50.28
N CYS A 259 -23.84 34.76 -51.04
CA CYS A 259 -23.63 33.54 -51.84
C CYS A 259 -23.11 32.32 -51.08
N VAL A 260 -23.41 32.30 -49.78
CA VAL A 260 -23.21 31.15 -48.90
C VAL A 260 -24.54 30.42 -48.77
N SER A 261 -24.49 29.09 -48.90
CA SER A 261 -25.56 28.21 -48.45
C SER A 261 -25.62 28.34 -46.93
N VAL A 262 -26.73 28.86 -46.40
CA VAL A 262 -26.98 28.97 -44.95
C VAL A 262 -26.47 27.70 -44.22
N PHE A 263 -25.48 27.87 -43.33
CA PHE A 263 -24.68 26.79 -42.74
C PHE A 263 -24.93 26.74 -41.23
N CYS A 264 -25.69 25.73 -40.84
CA CYS A 264 -26.01 25.44 -39.47
C CYS A 264 -24.77 25.11 -38.62
N GLY A 265 -24.68 25.56 -37.37
CA GLY A 265 -23.69 25.09 -36.40
C GLY A 265 -22.41 25.92 -36.33
N ASN A 266 -22.47 27.22 -36.63
CA ASN A 266 -21.33 28.14 -36.62
C ASN A 266 -21.33 29.12 -35.41
N SER A 267 -22.24 28.92 -34.46
CA SER A 267 -22.52 29.74 -33.27
C SER A 267 -23.15 31.10 -33.56
N VAL A 268 -23.62 31.34 -34.78
CA VAL A 268 -24.27 32.58 -35.19
C VAL A 268 -25.57 32.24 -35.92
N VAL A 269 -26.71 32.66 -35.37
CA VAL A 269 -28.01 32.44 -36.02
C VAL A 269 -28.11 33.30 -37.27
N ASP A 270 -27.93 32.68 -38.44
CA ASP A 270 -27.94 33.36 -39.73
C ASP A 270 -29.38 33.59 -40.24
N PRO A 271 -29.62 34.59 -41.12
CA PRO A 271 -30.96 34.89 -41.62
C PRO A 271 -31.57 33.74 -42.45
N GLY A 272 -32.43 32.93 -41.83
CA GLY A 272 -33.03 31.72 -42.41
C GLY A 272 -32.98 30.51 -41.48
N GLU A 273 -32.15 30.58 -40.44
CA GLU A 273 -32.03 29.59 -39.37
C GLU A 273 -32.97 29.94 -38.21
N THR A 274 -33.53 28.92 -37.56
CA THR A 274 -34.37 29.11 -36.37
C THR A 274 -33.52 29.21 -35.10
N CYS A 275 -32.33 28.59 -35.10
CA CYS A 275 -31.33 28.51 -34.03
C CYS A 275 -29.94 28.22 -34.63
N ASP A 276 -28.87 28.29 -33.84
CA ASP A 276 -27.52 27.80 -34.16
C ASP A 276 -26.73 27.61 -32.85
N ASP A 277 -26.26 26.40 -32.56
CA ASP A 277 -25.57 26.02 -31.31
C ASP A 277 -24.06 25.77 -31.47
N GLY A 278 -23.49 26.14 -32.62
CA GLY A 278 -22.06 26.02 -32.85
C GLY A 278 -21.55 24.63 -33.21
N ASN A 279 -22.44 23.67 -33.49
CA ASN A 279 -22.03 22.42 -34.09
C ASN A 279 -23.17 21.76 -34.92
N HIS A 280 -22.92 20.56 -35.48
CA HIS A 280 -23.89 19.81 -36.31
C HIS A 280 -24.35 18.51 -35.62
N THR A 281 -24.44 18.52 -34.30
CA THR A 281 -24.93 17.37 -33.53
C THR A 281 -26.42 17.59 -33.32
N ASP A 282 -27.24 16.55 -33.51
CA ASP A 282 -28.65 16.66 -33.13
C ASP A 282 -28.75 16.54 -31.60
N GLY A 283 -29.55 17.39 -30.96
CA GLY A 283 -29.95 17.29 -29.55
C GLY A 283 -29.15 18.10 -28.52
N ASP A 284 -28.27 19.00 -28.93
CA ASP A 284 -27.44 19.81 -28.01
C ASP A 284 -27.65 21.34 -28.10
N GLY A 285 -28.79 21.76 -28.66
CA GLY A 285 -29.27 23.14 -28.64
C GLY A 285 -29.90 23.59 -29.95
N CYS A 286 -29.57 22.96 -31.06
CA CYS A 286 -30.14 23.23 -32.37
C CYS A 286 -30.04 22.00 -33.27
N SER A 287 -31.06 21.72 -34.08
CA SER A 287 -31.03 20.59 -35.01
C SER A 287 -29.83 20.69 -35.95
N ALA A 288 -29.24 19.57 -36.41
CA ALA A 288 -28.05 19.60 -37.28
C ALA A 288 -28.28 20.28 -38.66
N ASN A 289 -29.50 20.75 -38.93
CA ASN A 289 -29.87 21.56 -40.09
C ASN A 289 -30.52 22.92 -39.73
N CYS A 290 -30.47 23.32 -38.46
CA CYS A 290 -30.90 24.60 -37.91
C CYS A 290 -32.35 24.98 -38.23
N ALA A 291 -33.17 23.94 -38.40
CA ALA A 291 -34.59 24.05 -38.72
C ALA A 291 -35.45 24.19 -37.46
N SER A 292 -35.00 23.66 -36.32
CA SER A 292 -35.72 23.68 -35.04
C SER A 292 -34.74 23.85 -33.87
N ASP A 293 -35.18 24.65 -32.90
CA ASP A 293 -34.48 24.93 -31.64
C ASP A 293 -34.65 23.73 -30.70
N GLU A 294 -33.66 22.83 -30.71
CA GLU A 294 -33.62 21.58 -29.93
C GLU A 294 -33.14 21.87 -28.51
N THR A 295 -33.85 22.78 -27.85
CA THR A 295 -33.58 23.21 -26.48
C THR A 295 -34.44 22.47 -25.49
N CYS A 296 -33.80 21.58 -24.73
CA CYS A 296 -34.39 21.02 -23.53
C CYS A 296 -34.84 22.13 -22.59
N GLY A 297 -36.14 22.13 -22.28
CA GLY A 297 -36.77 23.10 -21.40
C GLY A 297 -37.75 24.03 -22.10
N ASN A 298 -38.24 23.68 -23.28
CA ASN A 298 -39.24 24.44 -24.03
C ASN A 298 -40.66 23.81 -23.95
N ALA A 299 -40.80 22.71 -23.20
CA ALA A 299 -41.99 21.92 -22.92
C ALA A 299 -42.49 21.08 -24.10
N ILE A 300 -41.61 20.76 -25.05
CA ILE A 300 -41.92 19.95 -26.23
C ILE A 300 -40.85 18.87 -26.37
N THR A 301 -41.20 17.60 -26.22
CA THR A 301 -40.25 16.49 -26.34
C THR A 301 -39.96 16.16 -27.81
N GLU A 302 -38.74 16.41 -28.25
CA GLU A 302 -38.28 16.25 -29.63
C GLU A 302 -37.50 14.94 -29.87
N LEU A 303 -37.13 14.65 -31.12
CA LEU A 303 -36.68 13.29 -31.53
C LEU A 303 -35.32 12.86 -30.94
N ALA A 304 -34.56 13.82 -30.41
CA ALA A 304 -33.25 13.62 -29.77
C ALA A 304 -33.29 13.79 -28.23
N GLU A 305 -34.44 14.15 -27.65
CA GLU A 305 -34.62 14.38 -26.22
C GLU A 305 -35.23 13.13 -25.53
N GLU A 306 -34.64 12.70 -24.41
CA GLU A 306 -35.25 11.65 -23.57
C GLU A 306 -36.33 12.22 -22.62
N CYS A 307 -36.27 13.53 -22.33
CA CYS A 307 -37.23 14.34 -21.57
C CYS A 307 -37.16 15.84 -21.95
N ASP A 308 -38.20 16.61 -21.60
CA ASP A 308 -38.22 18.09 -21.59
C ASP A 308 -39.27 18.54 -20.53
N ASP A 309 -38.84 19.28 -19.50
CA ASP A 309 -39.67 19.72 -18.38
C ASP A 309 -40.12 21.20 -18.46
N GLY A 310 -39.88 21.86 -19.59
CA GLY A 310 -40.27 23.24 -19.83
C GLY A 310 -39.38 24.29 -19.18
N ASN A 311 -38.21 23.91 -18.65
CA ASN A 311 -37.15 24.86 -18.33
C ASN A 311 -35.73 24.22 -18.33
N GLY A 312 -34.69 25.02 -18.08
CA GLY A 312 -33.29 24.54 -18.05
C GLY A 312 -32.67 24.56 -16.64
N VAL A 313 -33.50 24.48 -15.59
CA VAL A 313 -33.03 24.42 -14.21
C VAL A 313 -32.55 23.00 -13.94
N ALA A 314 -31.38 22.88 -13.33
CA ALA A 314 -30.89 21.57 -12.97
C ALA A 314 -31.62 21.01 -11.75
N GLY A 315 -32.14 19.79 -11.86
CA GLY A 315 -32.75 19.01 -10.80
C GLY A 315 -34.25 19.23 -10.60
N ASP A 316 -35.02 19.61 -11.62
CA ASP A 316 -36.50 19.68 -11.57
C ASP A 316 -37.24 18.88 -12.66
N GLY A 317 -36.53 18.03 -13.41
CA GLY A 317 -37.12 17.03 -14.29
C GLY A 317 -36.22 16.63 -15.47
N CYS A 318 -35.44 17.55 -16.03
CA CYS A 318 -34.58 17.29 -17.17
C CYS A 318 -33.40 18.27 -17.24
N THR A 319 -32.15 17.77 -17.25
CA THR A 319 -30.96 18.60 -17.52
C THR A 319 -30.25 18.09 -18.75
N ALA A 320 -29.95 19.01 -19.67
CA ALA A 320 -29.19 18.72 -20.89
C ALA A 320 -29.80 17.55 -21.70
N CYS A 321 -31.12 17.58 -21.90
CA CYS A 321 -31.88 16.63 -22.75
C CYS A 321 -31.82 15.15 -22.28
N GLN A 322 -31.33 14.94 -21.06
CA GLN A 322 -31.26 13.65 -20.37
C GLN A 322 -32.06 13.79 -19.07
N TYR A 323 -32.68 12.71 -18.61
CA TYR A 323 -33.31 12.72 -17.28
C TYR A 323 -32.26 13.19 -16.27
N ASP A 324 -32.62 14.25 -15.54
CA ASP A 324 -31.82 14.59 -14.39
C ASP A 324 -31.81 13.39 -13.46
N PRO A 325 -30.67 13.04 -12.83
CA PRO A 325 -30.72 12.25 -11.61
C PRO A 325 -31.48 13.09 -10.57
N TYR A 326 -32.81 12.98 -10.60
CA TYR A 326 -33.70 13.65 -9.70
C TYR A 326 -33.88 12.74 -8.49
N CYS A 327 -32.99 12.90 -7.51
CA CYS A 327 -33.17 12.21 -6.25
C CYS A 327 -34.38 12.79 -5.51
N GLY A 328 -35.44 12.03 -5.53
CA GLY A 328 -36.65 12.18 -4.76
C GLY A 328 -37.94 11.99 -5.54
N ASP A 329 -37.97 11.33 -6.70
CA ASP A 329 -39.21 11.05 -7.45
C ASP A 329 -39.72 9.60 -7.31
N GLY A 330 -38.89 8.70 -6.81
CA GLY A 330 -39.22 7.31 -6.50
C GLY A 330 -38.60 6.30 -7.46
N ASP A 331 -37.84 6.73 -8.47
CA ASP A 331 -37.18 5.88 -9.45
C ASP A 331 -35.65 6.10 -9.41
N VAL A 332 -34.85 5.02 -9.54
CA VAL A 332 -33.38 5.13 -9.48
C VAL A 332 -32.83 5.29 -10.90
N ASP A 333 -32.37 6.49 -11.23
CA ASP A 333 -31.93 6.86 -12.58
C ASP A 333 -30.44 6.57 -12.86
N PRO A 334 -30.03 6.47 -14.14
CA PRO A 334 -28.63 6.26 -14.52
C PRO A 334 -27.71 7.38 -14.02
N GLY A 335 -26.93 7.10 -12.98
CA GLY A 335 -26.02 8.07 -12.33
C GLY A 335 -26.33 8.31 -10.86
N GLU A 336 -27.47 7.82 -10.37
CA GLU A 336 -27.87 7.88 -8.98
C GLU A 336 -27.32 6.71 -8.16
N GLY A 337 -26.89 6.99 -6.94
CA GLY A 337 -26.60 5.96 -5.95
C GLY A 337 -27.85 5.41 -5.26
N CYS A 338 -28.93 6.20 -5.21
CA CYS A 338 -30.23 5.91 -4.60
C CYS A 338 -31.29 6.94 -5.02
N ASP A 339 -32.57 6.63 -4.73
CA ASP A 339 -33.73 7.53 -4.76
C ASP A 339 -34.75 7.01 -3.72
N ASP A 340 -35.32 7.90 -2.88
CA ASP A 340 -36.31 7.55 -1.86
C ASP A 340 -37.66 8.28 -2.00
N GLY A 341 -37.95 8.85 -3.18
CA GLY A 341 -39.21 9.49 -3.49
C GLY A 341 -39.45 10.82 -2.77
N ASN A 342 -38.42 11.41 -2.16
CA ASN A 342 -38.46 12.79 -1.71
C ASN A 342 -37.06 13.47 -1.61
N SER A 343 -37.02 14.77 -1.35
CA SER A 343 -35.77 15.57 -1.28
C SER A 343 -35.33 15.93 0.15
N THR A 344 -35.82 15.17 1.14
CA THR A 344 -35.38 15.32 2.53
C THR A 344 -34.02 14.65 2.68
N ASN A 345 -33.15 15.21 3.53
CA ASN A 345 -31.94 14.50 3.91
C ASN A 345 -32.23 13.71 5.20
N ASN A 346 -31.59 12.55 5.35
CA ASN A 346 -31.58 11.58 6.44
C ASN A 346 -32.74 10.56 6.50
N ASP A 347 -33.38 10.28 5.37
CA ASP A 347 -34.48 9.31 5.22
C ASP A 347 -34.30 8.25 4.13
N GLY A 348 -33.15 8.22 3.45
CA GLY A 348 -32.81 7.13 2.53
C GLY A 348 -31.84 7.53 1.43
N CYS A 349 -31.99 8.74 0.89
CA CYS A 349 -31.11 9.29 -0.13
C CYS A 349 -30.85 10.78 0.09
N THR A 350 -29.59 11.23 -0.04
CA THR A 350 -29.30 12.67 0.13
C THR A 350 -29.91 13.40 -1.07
N ILE A 351 -30.19 14.69 -0.93
CA ILE A 351 -30.56 15.60 -2.04
C ILE A 351 -29.54 15.67 -3.21
N LYS A 352 -28.46 14.88 -3.17
CA LYS A 352 -27.46 14.76 -4.23
C LYS A 352 -27.36 13.33 -4.80
N CYS A 353 -28.42 12.53 -4.65
CA CYS A 353 -28.48 11.14 -5.12
C CYS A 353 -27.33 10.26 -4.57
N ALA A 354 -26.70 10.69 -3.48
CA ALA A 354 -25.71 9.91 -2.77
C ALA A 354 -26.43 9.13 -1.68
N VAL A 355 -26.14 7.83 -1.62
CA VAL A 355 -26.60 6.96 -0.53
C VAL A 355 -26.20 7.63 0.76
N GLU A 356 -27.20 8.13 1.48
CA GLU A 356 -26.97 8.53 2.85
C GLU A 356 -26.60 7.23 3.52
N ALA A 357 -25.51 7.25 4.30
CA ALA A 357 -25.22 6.23 5.29
C ALA A 357 -26.42 6.17 6.23
N THR A 358 -27.45 5.47 5.79
CA THR A 358 -28.75 5.38 6.42
C THR A 358 -28.55 4.26 7.39
N CYS A 359 -27.98 4.67 8.51
CA CYS A 359 -27.65 3.71 9.52
C CYS A 359 -28.86 2.86 9.84
N GLY A 360 -28.69 1.54 9.80
CA GLY A 360 -29.76 0.61 10.09
C GLY A 360 -30.56 0.17 8.88
N ASN A 361 -29.96 0.12 7.69
CA ASN A 361 -30.59 -0.47 6.49
C ASN A 361 -30.19 -1.95 6.26
N GLY A 362 -29.30 -2.48 7.11
CA GLY A 362 -28.81 -3.85 7.11
C GLY A 362 -27.56 -4.07 6.27
N VAL A 363 -26.96 -3.02 5.72
CA VAL A 363 -25.82 -3.09 4.80
C VAL A 363 -24.73 -2.14 5.26
N LEU A 364 -23.55 -2.66 5.60
CA LEU A 364 -22.41 -1.84 5.99
C LEU A 364 -21.86 -1.04 4.79
N GLN A 365 -22.01 0.29 4.83
CA GLN A 365 -21.61 1.21 3.75
C GLN A 365 -20.32 1.99 4.08
N PRO A 366 -19.60 2.51 3.06
CA PRO A 366 -18.43 3.37 3.28
C PRO A 366 -18.78 4.63 4.10
N GLY A 367 -18.28 4.70 5.33
CA GLY A 367 -18.62 5.77 6.29
C GLY A 367 -19.30 5.26 7.56
N GLU A 368 -19.76 4.01 7.58
CA GLU A 368 -20.35 3.34 8.75
C GLU A 368 -19.31 2.44 9.45
N GLU A 369 -19.33 2.42 10.79
CA GLU A 369 -18.55 1.45 11.59
C GLU A 369 -19.30 0.13 11.79
N CYS A 370 -20.63 0.15 11.70
CA CYS A 370 -21.54 -0.99 11.84
C CYS A 370 -22.86 -0.70 11.10
N ASP A 371 -23.70 -1.72 10.87
CA ASP A 371 -25.12 -1.57 10.53
C ASP A 371 -25.87 -2.83 11.00
N ASP A 372 -26.90 -2.70 11.84
CA ASP A 372 -27.68 -3.80 12.40
C ASP A 372 -29.14 -3.84 11.91
N GLY A 373 -29.44 -3.17 10.80
CA GLY A 373 -30.75 -3.19 10.16
C GLY A 373 -31.82 -2.36 10.87
N ASN A 374 -31.44 -1.52 11.84
CA ASN A 374 -32.32 -0.47 12.36
C ASN A 374 -31.56 0.70 13.04
N ARG A 375 -32.27 1.76 13.47
CA ARG A 375 -31.69 2.96 14.14
C ARG A 375 -31.85 2.96 15.66
N SER A 376 -32.19 1.81 16.25
CA SER A 376 -32.31 1.73 17.70
C SER A 376 -30.92 1.84 18.31
N ALA A 377 -30.87 2.36 19.54
CA ALA A 377 -29.64 2.32 20.32
C ALA A 377 -29.74 1.16 21.30
N GLY A 378 -28.65 0.43 21.47
CA GLY A 378 -28.43 -0.65 22.41
C GLY A 378 -28.51 -2.06 21.83
N ASP A 379 -28.61 -2.22 20.51
CA ASP A 379 -28.80 -3.51 19.82
C ASP A 379 -27.66 -3.94 18.89
N GLY A 380 -26.61 -3.14 18.78
CA GLY A 380 -25.37 -3.51 18.09
C GLY A 380 -24.77 -2.35 17.32
N CYS A 381 -25.61 -1.46 16.82
CA CYS A 381 -25.21 -0.28 16.08
C CYS A 381 -26.02 0.94 16.50
N SER A 382 -25.36 2.08 16.69
CA SER A 382 -26.07 3.30 17.09
C SER A 382 -26.86 3.89 15.93
N ALA A 383 -27.80 4.77 16.23
CA ALA A 383 -28.51 5.58 15.23
C ALA A 383 -27.60 6.43 14.30
N PHE A 384 -26.30 6.49 14.58
CA PHE A 384 -25.26 7.20 13.84
C PHE A 384 -24.20 6.27 13.24
N CYS A 385 -24.45 4.97 13.21
CA CYS A 385 -23.57 3.95 12.65
C CYS A 385 -22.19 3.87 13.26
N LEU A 386 -22.12 4.22 14.53
CA LEU A 386 -20.99 3.93 15.41
C LEU A 386 -21.27 2.64 16.15
N THR A 387 -20.23 1.81 16.29
CA THR A 387 -20.39 0.52 16.97
C THR A 387 -20.76 0.75 18.42
N GLU A 388 -21.83 0.12 18.87
CA GLU A 388 -22.29 0.26 20.25
C GLU A 388 -21.76 -0.85 21.14
N CYS A 389 -21.58 -0.51 22.41
CA CYS A 389 -21.30 -1.50 23.43
C CYS A 389 -22.56 -2.32 23.71
N PHE A 390 -22.69 -3.47 23.06
CA PHE A 390 -23.81 -4.37 23.31
C PHE A 390 -23.67 -4.99 24.72
N PRO A 391 -24.67 -4.82 25.62
CA PRO A 391 -24.56 -5.30 27.00
C PRO A 391 -24.24 -6.78 27.06
N GLY A 392 -23.14 -7.12 27.72
CA GLY A 392 -22.64 -8.49 27.75
C GLY A 392 -21.90 -8.82 29.02
N SER A 393 -21.65 -10.12 29.22
CA SER A 393 -20.76 -10.55 30.28
C SER A 393 -20.00 -11.82 29.92
N ALA A 394 -18.75 -11.88 30.34
CA ALA A 394 -17.89 -13.05 30.25
C ALA A 394 -17.47 -13.47 31.66
N THR A 395 -17.61 -14.77 31.96
CA THR A 395 -17.18 -15.34 33.23
C THR A 395 -16.01 -16.31 33.03
N PHE A 396 -14.88 -15.98 33.64
CA PHE A 396 -13.64 -16.73 33.61
C PHE A 396 -13.51 -17.60 34.85
N THR A 397 -13.36 -18.91 34.63
CA THR A 397 -13.11 -19.89 35.68
C THR A 397 -11.63 -20.32 35.66
N PHE A 398 -11.21 -21.06 36.68
CA PHE A 398 -9.82 -21.45 36.84
C PHE A 398 -9.37 -22.46 35.77
N THR A 399 -8.33 -22.09 35.01
CA THR A 399 -7.71 -22.91 33.96
C THR A 399 -6.24 -23.28 34.26
N GLY A 400 -5.61 -22.63 35.25
CA GLY A 400 -4.18 -22.78 35.52
C GLY A 400 -3.25 -21.95 34.63
N ALA A 401 -3.79 -21.09 33.77
CA ALA A 401 -3.05 -20.22 32.87
C ALA A 401 -3.75 -18.85 32.71
N PRO A 402 -3.03 -17.78 32.33
CA PRO A 402 -3.65 -16.53 31.92
C PRO A 402 -4.56 -16.72 30.70
N VAL A 403 -5.65 -15.96 30.63
CA VAL A 403 -6.60 -15.92 29.52
C VAL A 403 -6.74 -14.49 29.03
N ASN A 404 -6.70 -14.27 27.72
CA ASN A 404 -6.91 -12.95 27.15
C ASN A 404 -8.40 -12.67 26.96
N PHE A 405 -8.81 -11.44 27.28
CA PHE A 405 -10.13 -10.90 27.01
C PHE A 405 -9.98 -9.66 26.12
N THR A 406 -10.60 -9.69 24.94
CA THR A 406 -10.65 -8.53 24.05
C THR A 406 -11.90 -7.72 24.37
N VAL A 407 -11.72 -6.43 24.63
CA VAL A 407 -12.82 -5.48 24.86
C VAL A 407 -13.70 -5.45 23.63
N PRO A 408 -15.01 -5.73 23.77
CA PRO A 408 -15.93 -5.70 22.65
C PRO A 408 -15.99 -4.32 21.99
N PRO A 409 -16.30 -4.29 20.68
CA PRO A 409 -16.50 -3.04 19.96
C PRO A 409 -17.46 -2.09 20.67
N GLY A 410 -17.20 -0.77 20.56
CA GLY A 410 -18.05 0.27 21.16
C GLY A 410 -17.95 0.45 22.67
N CYS A 411 -17.30 -0.47 23.40
CA CYS A 411 -17.22 -0.41 24.87
C CYS A 411 -16.11 0.53 25.37
N ALA A 412 -16.51 1.55 26.13
CA ALA A 412 -15.61 2.51 26.79
C ALA A 412 -15.35 2.19 28.27
N LYS A 413 -16.14 1.29 28.87
CA LYS A 413 -16.05 0.92 30.28
C LYS A 413 -16.40 -0.54 30.48
N LEU A 414 -15.75 -1.20 31.43
CA LEU A 414 -16.08 -2.54 31.90
C LEU A 414 -16.35 -2.51 33.40
N THR A 415 -17.27 -3.35 33.87
CA THR A 415 -17.40 -3.70 35.29
C THR A 415 -16.72 -5.04 35.53
N ILE A 416 -15.75 -5.07 36.43
CA ILE A 416 -15.04 -6.29 36.82
C ILE A 416 -15.54 -6.72 38.20
N ASP A 417 -15.87 -8.01 38.34
CA ASP A 417 -16.14 -8.68 39.61
C ASP A 417 -15.20 -9.88 39.75
N ALA A 418 -14.17 -9.73 40.56
CA ALA A 418 -13.16 -10.74 40.79
C ALA A 418 -13.29 -11.36 42.18
N TRP A 419 -13.13 -12.67 42.24
CA TRP A 419 -13.06 -13.46 43.45
C TRP A 419 -11.75 -14.22 43.53
N GLY A 420 -11.00 -14.05 44.61
CA GLY A 420 -9.81 -14.85 44.91
C GLY A 420 -10.18 -16.27 45.32
N ALA A 421 -9.20 -17.18 45.33
CA ALA A 421 -9.44 -18.58 45.67
C ALA A 421 -9.33 -18.86 47.17
N GLN A 422 -9.97 -19.93 47.62
CA GLN A 422 -9.89 -20.42 48.98
C GLN A 422 -8.52 -21.07 49.27
N GLY A 423 -8.02 -20.85 50.48
CA GLY A 423 -6.86 -21.56 51.02
C GLY A 423 -7.15 -23.04 51.25
N GLY A 424 -6.09 -23.84 51.32
CA GLY A 424 -6.20 -25.27 51.52
C GLY A 424 -6.70 -25.64 52.91
N THR A 425 -7.29 -26.82 52.97
CA THR A 425 -7.67 -27.52 54.19
C THR A 425 -6.82 -28.80 54.28
N PRO A 426 -6.27 -29.17 55.45
CA PRO A 426 -5.42 -30.36 55.58
C PRO A 426 -6.21 -31.62 55.22
N SER A 427 -5.59 -32.65 54.67
CA SER A 427 -6.31 -33.83 54.14
C SER A 427 -6.40 -35.01 55.13
N TYR A 428 -5.76 -34.93 56.29
CA TYR A 428 -5.67 -36.03 57.26
C TYR A 428 -6.93 -36.19 58.13
N ASN A 429 -7.41 -37.44 58.20
CA ASN A 429 -8.52 -38.00 58.98
C ASN A 429 -9.31 -37.06 59.92
N PHE A 430 -10.30 -36.36 59.36
CA PHE A 430 -11.24 -35.50 60.10
C PHE A 430 -12.23 -36.25 61.00
N SER A 431 -12.25 -37.60 60.98
CA SER A 431 -13.15 -38.37 61.84
C SER A 431 -12.85 -38.16 63.34
N PHE A 432 -11.66 -37.65 63.67
CA PHE A 432 -11.28 -37.28 65.04
C PHE A 432 -11.85 -35.94 65.52
N CYS A 433 -12.22 -35.02 64.61
CA CYS A 433 -12.66 -33.66 64.97
C CYS A 433 -14.18 -33.52 65.19
N GLY A 434 -14.93 -34.63 65.27
CA GLY A 434 -16.37 -34.58 65.59
C GLY A 434 -17.24 -33.77 64.62
N GLY A 435 -16.74 -33.44 63.41
CA GLY A 435 -17.47 -32.70 62.38
C GLY A 435 -17.15 -31.20 62.26
N SER A 436 -16.14 -30.67 62.96
CA SER A 436 -15.71 -29.25 62.84
C SER A 436 -14.22 -29.13 62.46
N PRO A 437 -13.85 -29.49 61.21
CA PRO A 437 -12.47 -29.33 60.76
C PRO A 437 -12.15 -27.85 60.54
N ASP A 438 -10.90 -27.47 60.78
CA ASP A 438 -10.45 -26.14 60.41
C ASP A 438 -10.39 -26.00 58.89
N VAL A 439 -10.83 -24.86 58.38
CA VAL A 439 -10.95 -24.64 56.92
C VAL A 439 -10.03 -23.52 56.46
N GLY A 440 -9.44 -23.71 55.28
CA GLY A 440 -8.69 -22.64 54.65
C GLY A 440 -9.57 -21.40 54.45
N GLY A 441 -8.94 -20.23 54.61
CA GLY A 441 -9.61 -18.94 54.49
C GLY A 441 -10.27 -18.80 53.14
N GLN A 442 -11.47 -18.22 53.13
CA GLN A 442 -12.19 -17.94 51.89
C GLN A 442 -11.48 -16.83 51.11
N GLY A 443 -11.55 -16.91 49.78
CA GLY A 443 -11.06 -15.84 48.91
C GLY A 443 -11.97 -14.62 48.99
N GLY A 444 -11.38 -13.43 48.84
CA GLY A 444 -12.10 -12.17 48.89
C GLY A 444 -12.64 -11.72 47.54
N ARG A 445 -13.47 -10.68 47.56
CA ARG A 445 -14.04 -10.03 46.38
C ARG A 445 -13.37 -8.69 46.12
N ALA A 446 -13.11 -8.38 44.86
CA ALA A 446 -12.81 -7.03 44.41
C ALA A 446 -13.66 -6.72 43.18
N THR A 447 -14.36 -5.59 43.20
CA THR A 447 -15.14 -5.13 42.05
C THR A 447 -14.86 -3.66 41.76
N GLY A 448 -14.99 -3.26 40.51
CA GLY A 448 -14.85 -1.86 40.09
C GLY A 448 -15.04 -1.69 38.59
N THR A 449 -15.09 -0.43 38.17
CA THR A 449 -15.26 -0.02 36.77
C THR A 449 -13.91 0.39 36.18
N LEU A 450 -13.52 -0.26 35.08
CA LEU A 450 -12.31 0.02 34.31
C LEU A 450 -12.68 0.79 33.03
N ALA A 451 -12.09 1.97 32.81
CA ALA A 451 -12.21 2.68 31.53
C ALA A 451 -11.31 2.00 30.49
N VAL A 452 -11.86 1.64 29.34
CA VAL A 452 -11.19 0.85 28.28
C VAL A 452 -11.36 1.50 26.91
N THR A 453 -10.56 1.05 25.95
CA THR A 453 -10.80 1.32 24.52
C THR A 453 -11.31 0.07 23.81
N SER A 454 -12.16 0.26 22.79
CA SER A 454 -12.60 -0.80 21.88
C SER A 454 -11.40 -1.60 21.35
N GLY A 455 -11.49 -2.94 21.37
CA GLY A 455 -10.43 -3.83 20.91
C GLY A 455 -9.21 -3.97 21.84
N GLU A 456 -9.17 -3.26 22.97
CA GLU A 456 -8.11 -3.40 23.98
C GLU A 456 -8.06 -4.85 24.50
N VAL A 457 -6.86 -5.42 24.63
CA VAL A 457 -6.66 -6.77 25.17
C VAL A 457 -6.26 -6.70 26.64
N LEU A 458 -7.07 -7.33 27.50
CA LEU A 458 -6.82 -7.50 28.92
C LEU A 458 -6.38 -8.93 29.22
N VAL A 459 -5.49 -9.11 30.21
CA VAL A 459 -5.09 -10.43 30.69
C VAL A 459 -5.85 -10.75 31.97
N VAL A 460 -6.58 -11.86 31.99
CA VAL A 460 -7.34 -12.36 33.13
C VAL A 460 -6.61 -13.55 33.73
N ARG A 461 -6.33 -13.49 35.03
CA ARG A 461 -5.80 -14.62 35.80
C ARG A 461 -6.77 -14.98 36.90
N VAL A 462 -7.20 -16.23 36.91
CA VAL A 462 -8.11 -16.75 37.93
C VAL A 462 -7.31 -17.54 38.95
N GLY A 463 -7.45 -17.21 40.23
CA GLY A 463 -6.74 -17.88 41.32
C GLY A 463 -7.14 -19.36 41.45
N GLY A 464 -6.14 -20.21 41.66
CA GLY A 464 -6.36 -21.62 41.98
C GLY A 464 -6.55 -21.83 43.49
N ALA A 465 -7.48 -22.70 43.89
CA ALA A 465 -7.63 -23.10 45.28
C ALA A 465 -6.37 -23.82 45.79
N GLY A 466 -6.10 -23.75 47.10
CA GLY A 466 -5.03 -24.52 47.74
C GLY A 466 -5.36 -26.02 47.78
N SER A 467 -5.20 -26.75 46.67
CA SER A 467 -5.47 -28.20 46.56
C SER A 467 -4.18 -29.04 46.37
N ASN A 468 -4.28 -30.38 46.28
CA ASN A 468 -3.16 -31.36 46.37
C ASN A 468 -1.89 -31.04 45.52
N GLY A 469 -0.69 -31.32 46.07
CA GLY A 469 0.65 -31.10 45.47
C GLY A 469 1.61 -30.35 46.41
N ASN A 470 2.76 -29.83 45.96
CA ASN A 470 3.66 -29.00 46.82
C ASN A 470 3.45 -27.48 46.65
N ASN A 471 2.99 -27.04 45.48
CA ASN A 471 2.87 -25.62 45.16
C ASN A 471 1.59 -25.03 45.76
N GLY A 472 1.64 -23.74 46.10
CA GLY A 472 0.47 -22.99 46.51
C GLY A 472 -0.54 -22.79 45.38
N GLY A 473 -1.71 -22.26 45.70
CA GLY A 473 -2.74 -21.92 44.73
C GLY A 473 -2.20 -21.04 43.59
N PHE A 474 -2.59 -21.35 42.36
CA PHE A 474 -2.11 -20.63 41.18
C PHE A 474 -2.34 -19.12 41.30
N ASN A 475 -1.39 -18.32 40.80
CA ASN A 475 -1.36 -16.87 40.93
C ASN A 475 -1.15 -16.40 42.39
N GLY A 476 -0.13 -17.00 43.05
CA GLY A 476 0.51 -16.39 44.21
C GLY A 476 0.22 -17.01 45.57
N GLY A 477 -0.43 -18.17 45.66
CA GLY A 477 -0.59 -18.86 46.94
C GLY A 477 0.75 -19.35 47.52
N GLY A 478 0.89 -19.31 48.84
CA GLY A 478 2.07 -19.83 49.53
C GLY A 478 2.23 -21.35 49.36
N PRO A 479 3.45 -21.87 49.14
CA PRO A 479 3.70 -23.31 49.05
C PRO A 479 3.49 -24.00 50.39
N ALA A 480 3.14 -25.29 50.41
CA ALA A 480 3.00 -26.06 51.65
C ALA A 480 4.38 -26.48 52.21
N CYS A 481 4.38 -26.95 53.46
CA CYS A 481 5.53 -27.62 54.05
C CYS A 481 5.76 -29.03 53.46
N SER A 482 6.80 -29.73 53.92
CA SER A 482 7.16 -31.09 53.47
C SER A 482 6.10 -32.15 53.78
N ASP A 483 5.37 -32.04 54.89
CA ASP A 483 4.28 -32.95 55.24
C ASP A 483 2.94 -32.42 54.72
N LEU A 484 2.54 -32.89 53.54
CA LEU A 484 1.30 -32.50 52.87
C LEU A 484 0.02 -33.02 53.57
N SER A 485 0.15 -33.91 54.56
CA SER A 485 -1.01 -34.45 55.26
C SER A 485 -1.55 -33.49 56.32
N THR A 486 -0.66 -32.68 56.90
CA THR A 486 -0.96 -31.77 58.01
C THR A 486 -0.76 -30.29 57.66
N CYS A 487 -0.10 -29.99 56.54
CA CYS A 487 0.05 -28.63 56.05
C CYS A 487 -0.95 -28.29 54.96
N SER A 488 -1.38 -27.02 54.96
CA SER A 488 -2.24 -26.47 53.91
C SER A 488 -1.61 -25.29 53.21
N LYS A 489 -2.08 -25.09 51.99
CA LYS A 489 -1.55 -24.12 51.04
C LYS A 489 -2.33 -22.82 51.06
N GLY A 490 -1.70 -21.72 50.67
CA GLY A 490 -2.42 -20.50 50.35
C GLY A 490 -3.25 -20.63 49.08
N GLY A 491 -4.42 -19.99 49.07
CA GLY A 491 -5.24 -19.81 47.86
C GLY A 491 -4.65 -18.73 46.96
N GLY A 492 -4.82 -18.88 45.65
CA GLY A 492 -4.38 -17.92 44.64
C GLY A 492 -5.22 -16.65 44.54
N ALA A 493 -4.62 -15.55 44.07
CA ALA A 493 -5.36 -14.34 43.74
C ALA A 493 -6.00 -14.43 42.35
N SER A 494 -7.12 -13.74 42.14
CA SER A 494 -7.66 -13.47 40.79
C SER A 494 -7.43 -12.02 40.44
N ASP A 495 -6.93 -11.72 39.26
CA ASP A 495 -6.66 -10.36 38.83
C ASP A 495 -6.91 -10.15 37.33
N VAL A 496 -7.08 -8.87 36.97
CA VAL A 496 -7.11 -8.41 35.59
C VAL A 496 -5.93 -7.45 35.38
N ARG A 497 -5.27 -7.55 34.24
CA ARG A 497 -4.09 -6.78 33.87
C ARG A 497 -4.25 -6.08 32.53
N ARG A 498 -3.54 -4.96 32.37
CA ARG A 498 -3.50 -4.12 31.17
C ARG A 498 -2.06 -3.87 30.76
N ILE A 499 -1.79 -3.75 29.46
CA ILE A 499 -0.45 -3.45 28.88
C ILE A 499 0.55 -4.64 28.97
N GLY A 500 0.22 -5.70 29.72
CA GLY A 500 1.05 -6.89 29.82
C GLY A 500 0.57 -7.89 30.87
N ASP A 501 1.46 -8.79 31.25
CA ASP A 501 1.22 -9.86 32.23
C ASP A 501 2.18 -9.80 33.43
N ALA A 502 2.78 -8.65 33.71
CA ALA A 502 3.58 -8.45 34.92
C ALA A 502 2.69 -8.19 36.16
N LEU A 503 3.25 -8.29 37.37
CA LEU A 503 2.53 -7.93 38.59
C LEU A 503 2.23 -6.43 38.70
N ALA A 504 3.00 -5.59 37.99
CA ALA A 504 2.79 -4.15 37.91
C ALA A 504 1.58 -3.76 37.03
N ASP A 505 1.18 -4.65 36.12
CA ASP A 505 0.13 -4.41 35.13
C ASP A 505 -1.29 -4.63 35.70
N ARG A 506 -1.38 -5.06 36.97
CA ARG A 506 -2.64 -5.39 37.64
C ARG A 506 -3.47 -4.13 37.88
N VAL A 507 -4.70 -4.12 37.36
CA VAL A 507 -5.65 -3.03 37.57
C VAL A 507 -6.63 -3.30 38.72
N ILE A 508 -6.92 -4.59 38.97
CA ILE A 508 -7.75 -5.04 40.08
C ILE A 508 -7.29 -6.44 40.54
N VAL A 509 -7.30 -6.68 41.86
CA VAL A 509 -6.87 -7.95 42.47
C VAL A 509 -7.86 -8.36 43.56
N ALA A 510 -8.42 -9.56 43.43
CA ALA A 510 -9.17 -10.26 44.45
C ALA A 510 -8.26 -11.29 45.13
N ALA A 511 -7.97 -11.10 46.42
CA ALA A 511 -6.99 -11.92 47.11
C ALA A 511 -7.51 -13.30 47.53
N GLY A 512 -6.61 -14.27 47.52
CA GLY A 512 -6.84 -15.61 48.03
C GLY A 512 -6.72 -15.69 49.55
N GLY A 513 -7.38 -16.66 50.15
CA GLY A 513 -7.30 -16.92 51.58
C GLY A 513 -6.08 -17.74 51.99
N GLY A 514 -5.67 -17.61 53.25
CA GLY A 514 -4.60 -18.41 53.84
C GLY A 514 -5.00 -19.86 54.07
N GLY A 515 -4.04 -20.77 54.07
CA GLY A 515 -4.25 -22.17 54.43
C GLY A 515 -4.54 -22.34 55.93
N ALA A 516 -5.29 -23.40 56.27
CA ALA A 516 -5.49 -23.82 57.65
C ALA A 516 -4.42 -24.81 58.12
N GLU A 517 -4.11 -24.82 59.41
CA GLU A 517 -3.33 -25.90 60.02
C GLU A 517 -4.24 -27.09 60.40
N TYR A 518 -3.66 -28.17 60.91
CA TYR A 518 -4.37 -29.40 61.29
C TYR A 518 -4.79 -29.36 62.77
N SER A 519 -5.92 -28.72 63.04
CA SER A 519 -6.55 -28.74 64.37
C SER A 519 -8.08 -28.91 64.32
N CYS A 520 -8.68 -29.01 65.50
CA CYS A 520 -10.09 -29.25 65.73
C CYS A 520 -10.69 -28.10 66.55
N GLY A 521 -10.73 -26.88 65.99
CA GLY A 521 -11.29 -25.69 66.65
C GLY A 521 -12.48 -25.06 65.92
N GLY A 522 -12.76 -25.47 64.68
CA GLY A 522 -13.65 -24.73 63.79
C GLY A 522 -13.07 -23.36 63.39
N GLN A 523 -11.75 -23.23 63.53
CA GLN A 523 -10.96 -22.05 63.22
C GLN A 523 -10.35 -22.21 61.83
N GLY A 524 -9.49 -21.30 61.38
CA GLY A 524 -9.09 -21.35 59.97
C GLY A 524 -8.11 -20.29 59.51
N GLY A 525 -7.67 -20.51 58.27
CA GLY A 525 -6.85 -19.53 57.56
C GLY A 525 -7.57 -18.20 57.44
N GLY A 526 -6.79 -17.12 57.45
CA GLY A 526 -7.30 -15.76 57.26
C GLY A 526 -7.93 -15.61 55.89
N ALA A 527 -9.14 -15.05 55.86
CA ALA A 527 -9.82 -14.73 54.61
C ALA A 527 -9.01 -13.70 53.79
N GLY A 528 -8.96 -13.92 52.48
CA GLY A 528 -8.38 -12.97 51.54
C GLY A 528 -9.33 -11.79 51.29
N GLY A 529 -8.80 -10.69 50.79
CA GLY A 529 -9.57 -9.52 50.37
C GLY A 529 -9.69 -8.43 51.43
N GLY A 530 -10.41 -7.37 51.09
CA GLY A 530 -10.22 -6.08 51.78
C GLY A 530 -8.88 -5.44 51.38
N LEU A 531 -8.68 -4.16 51.71
CA LEU A 531 -7.36 -3.51 51.51
C LEU A 531 -6.29 -4.10 52.44
N VAL A 532 -6.73 -4.81 53.48
CA VAL A 532 -5.90 -5.60 54.40
C VAL A 532 -6.58 -6.96 54.54
N GLY A 533 -5.84 -8.03 54.24
CA GLY A 533 -6.31 -9.40 54.44
C GLY A 533 -6.49 -9.73 55.92
N SER A 534 -7.28 -10.76 56.23
CA SER A 534 -7.42 -11.22 57.61
C SER A 534 -6.19 -12.04 58.04
N ALA A 535 -5.82 -11.94 59.32
CA ALA A 535 -4.89 -12.88 59.95
C ALA A 535 -5.52 -14.27 60.10
N GLY A 536 -4.68 -15.30 60.23
CA GLY A 536 -5.12 -16.63 60.65
C GLY A 536 -5.76 -16.60 62.03
N LEU A 537 -6.82 -17.37 62.24
CA LEU A 537 -7.58 -17.38 63.49
C LEU A 537 -7.19 -18.57 64.34
N GLY A 538 -6.92 -18.35 65.63
CA GLY A 538 -6.95 -19.40 66.66
C GLY A 538 -6.00 -20.57 66.43
N SER A 539 -4.75 -20.40 66.83
CA SER A 539 -3.76 -21.48 66.93
C SER A 539 -3.60 -21.91 68.38
N ASP A 540 -3.20 -23.16 68.62
CA ASP A 540 -2.73 -23.63 69.93
C ASP A 540 -1.56 -22.80 70.49
N ASN A 541 -0.86 -22.07 69.61
CA ASN A 541 0.17 -21.09 69.95
C ASN A 541 -0.04 -19.73 69.25
N SER A 542 -0.67 -18.76 69.92
CA SER A 542 -1.04 -17.43 69.35
C SER A 542 0.07 -16.63 68.63
N GLY A 543 1.36 -16.95 68.86
CA GLY A 543 2.49 -16.36 68.13
C GLY A 543 2.84 -17.05 66.80
N ALA A 544 2.10 -18.10 66.41
CA ALA A 544 2.32 -18.90 65.22
C ALA A 544 1.43 -18.51 64.04
N THR A 545 0.43 -17.63 64.21
CA THR A 545 -0.45 -17.26 63.09
C THR A 545 0.19 -16.24 62.16
N GLY A 546 -0.05 -16.43 60.87
CA GLY A 546 0.32 -15.48 59.83
C GLY A 546 -0.64 -14.29 59.81
N GLN A 547 -0.09 -13.09 59.60
CA GLN A 547 -0.86 -11.85 59.44
C GLN A 547 -1.34 -11.68 58.00
N GLY A 548 -2.40 -10.90 57.80
CA GLY A 548 -2.88 -10.59 56.46
C GLY A 548 -1.97 -9.62 55.70
N GLY A 549 -1.97 -9.72 54.37
CA GLY A 549 -1.28 -8.76 53.51
C GLY A 549 -1.91 -7.37 53.58
N THR A 550 -1.14 -6.32 53.29
CA THR A 550 -1.61 -4.92 53.26
C THR A 550 -1.41 -4.32 51.86
N GLN A 551 -1.65 -3.02 51.69
CA GLN A 551 -1.36 -2.34 50.42
C GLN A 551 0.10 -1.93 50.21
N THR A 552 0.96 -2.10 51.21
CA THR A 552 2.36 -1.66 51.13
C THR A 552 3.37 -2.75 51.50
N ALA A 553 2.91 -3.84 52.11
CA ALA A 553 3.74 -4.96 52.52
C ALA A 553 2.94 -6.26 52.59
N GLY A 554 3.63 -7.37 52.40
CA GLY A 554 3.10 -8.69 52.69
C GLY A 554 2.88 -8.92 54.18
N GLY A 555 1.99 -9.85 54.49
CA GLY A 555 1.67 -10.20 55.86
C GLY A 555 2.89 -10.79 56.55
N ALA A 556 3.13 -10.38 57.80
CA ALA A 556 4.18 -10.96 58.62
C ALA A 556 3.88 -12.46 58.86
N GLY A 557 4.90 -13.31 58.72
CA GLY A 557 4.80 -14.71 59.09
C GLY A 557 4.68 -14.90 60.60
N GLY A 558 4.04 -15.99 61.02
CA GLY A 558 4.09 -16.42 62.42
C GLY A 558 5.47 -16.93 62.82
N SER A 559 5.64 -17.40 64.05
CA SER A 559 6.90 -17.99 64.53
C SER A 559 7.30 -19.23 63.70
N GLY A 560 8.26 -19.07 62.78
CA GLY A 560 8.63 -20.11 61.80
C GLY A 560 7.82 -20.07 60.50
N GLY A 561 6.92 -19.09 60.34
CA GLY A 561 6.26 -18.75 59.09
C GLY A 561 7.07 -17.71 58.31
N LEU A 562 6.99 -17.73 56.98
CA LEU A 562 7.61 -16.74 56.13
C LEU A 562 6.62 -15.59 55.86
N ALA A 563 7.14 -14.37 55.73
CA ALA A 563 6.33 -13.23 55.33
C ALA A 563 5.87 -13.37 53.86
N GLY A 564 4.68 -12.83 53.57
CA GLY A 564 4.25 -12.65 52.18
C GLY A 564 5.05 -11.54 51.48
N ALA A 565 4.91 -11.47 50.15
CA ALA A 565 5.50 -10.46 49.30
C ALA A 565 4.48 -9.96 48.26
N LEU A 566 4.89 -9.02 47.40
CA LEU A 566 4.04 -8.55 46.30
C LEU A 566 3.66 -9.74 45.40
N GLY A 567 2.36 -10.01 45.26
CA GLY A 567 1.84 -11.10 44.45
C GLY A 567 2.04 -12.51 45.01
N ILE A 568 2.70 -12.69 46.15
CA ILE A 568 3.11 -14.03 46.64
C ILE A 568 2.81 -14.17 48.13
N GLY A 569 2.11 -15.24 48.51
CA GLY A 569 1.85 -15.61 49.90
C GLY A 569 3.06 -16.28 50.57
N GLY A 570 3.22 -16.06 51.87
CA GLY A 570 4.33 -16.59 52.65
C GLY A 570 4.23 -18.10 52.87
N GLY A 571 5.34 -18.82 52.68
CA GLY A 571 5.46 -20.24 53.04
C GLY A 571 5.69 -20.46 54.54
N THR A 572 6.21 -21.62 54.91
CA THR A 572 6.58 -21.95 56.29
C THR A 572 7.90 -22.72 56.34
N SER A 573 8.65 -22.59 57.43
CA SER A 573 9.81 -23.43 57.74
C SER A 573 9.47 -24.61 58.64
N SER A 574 8.23 -24.69 59.15
CA SER A 574 7.77 -25.86 59.90
C SER A 574 7.66 -27.06 58.96
N PRO A 575 8.15 -28.25 59.32
CA PRO A 575 8.05 -29.43 58.47
C PRO A 575 6.66 -30.11 58.51
N PHE A 576 5.79 -29.69 59.43
CA PHE A 576 4.43 -30.24 59.68
C PHE A 576 3.50 -29.18 60.27
N HIS A 577 2.18 -29.44 60.24
CA HIS A 577 1.13 -28.68 60.94
C HIS A 577 1.20 -27.16 60.70
N ALA A 578 1.03 -26.69 59.47
CA ALA A 578 1.11 -25.26 59.18
C ALA A 578 0.26 -24.87 57.97
N GLY A 579 -0.44 -23.75 58.10
CA GLY A 579 -1.07 -23.06 56.97
C GLY A 579 -0.08 -22.12 56.29
N THR A 580 -0.22 -21.90 54.99
CA THR A 580 0.60 -20.91 54.25
C THR A 580 -0.23 -19.80 53.61
N GLY A 581 0.40 -18.64 53.42
CA GLY A 581 -0.24 -17.36 53.13
C GLY A 581 -1.00 -17.34 51.80
N GLY A 582 -2.16 -16.69 51.79
CA GLY A 582 -2.92 -16.46 50.55
C GLY A 582 -2.24 -15.47 49.62
N GLY A 583 -2.41 -15.65 48.30
CA GLY A 583 -1.96 -14.69 47.30
C GLY A 583 -2.81 -13.41 47.29
N GLY A 584 -2.28 -12.30 46.79
CA GLY A 584 -2.98 -11.02 46.75
C GLY A 584 -2.20 -9.95 46.03
N TYR A 585 -2.58 -8.69 46.22
CA TYR A 585 -1.74 -7.56 45.83
C TYR A 585 -0.41 -7.67 46.56
N PHE A 586 -0.48 -7.75 47.89
CA PHE A 586 0.53 -8.40 48.71
C PHE A 586 -0.06 -9.66 49.36
N GLY A 587 0.71 -10.74 49.37
CA GLY A 587 0.28 -11.99 49.97
C GLY A 587 0.25 -11.95 51.49
N GLY A 588 -0.54 -12.83 52.09
CA GLY A 588 -0.57 -13.04 53.53
C GLY A 588 0.69 -13.75 54.02
N GLY A 589 0.97 -13.64 55.31
CA GLY A 589 2.06 -14.35 55.97
C GLY A 589 1.70 -15.82 56.19
N GLY A 590 2.70 -16.69 56.10
CA GLY A 590 2.56 -18.10 56.45
C GLY A 590 2.49 -18.29 57.97
N GLY A 591 1.83 -19.37 58.38
CA GLY A 591 1.83 -19.82 59.76
C GLY A 591 3.12 -20.55 60.13
N GLY A 592 3.45 -20.50 61.41
CA GLY A 592 4.40 -21.40 62.05
C GLY A 592 3.80 -22.78 62.31
N ALA A 593 4.51 -23.61 63.09
CA ALA A 593 3.95 -24.85 63.60
C ALA A 593 2.66 -24.58 64.39
N ASP A 594 1.63 -25.37 64.11
CA ASP A 594 0.26 -25.28 64.63
C ASP A 594 -0.38 -23.90 64.37
N GLY A 595 0.03 -23.24 63.27
CA GLY A 595 -0.34 -21.87 62.93
C GLY A 595 -1.15 -21.77 61.63
N HIS A 596 -2.31 -21.14 61.70
CA HIS A 596 -3.06 -20.73 60.51
C HIS A 596 -2.39 -19.53 59.81
N ALA A 597 -2.46 -19.49 58.49
CA ALA A 597 -1.88 -18.39 57.72
C ALA A 597 -2.84 -17.23 57.47
N GLY A 598 -2.29 -16.06 57.16
CA GLY A 598 -3.07 -14.89 56.76
C GLY A 598 -3.51 -14.92 55.29
N GLY A 599 -4.60 -14.22 54.99
CA GLY A 599 -5.07 -13.97 53.63
C GLY A 599 -4.31 -12.81 52.96
N GLY A 600 -4.32 -12.78 51.62
CA GLY A 600 -3.74 -11.66 50.87
C GLY A 600 -4.63 -10.40 50.92
N SER A 601 -4.05 -9.25 50.56
CA SER A 601 -4.80 -8.00 50.34
C SER A 601 -5.36 -7.93 48.91
N SER A 602 -6.58 -7.42 48.76
CA SER A 602 -7.11 -7.02 47.46
C SER A 602 -6.53 -5.68 47.01
N TYR A 603 -6.57 -5.39 45.72
CA TYR A 603 -6.17 -4.10 45.15
C TYR A 603 -7.22 -3.61 44.16
N ILE A 604 -7.51 -2.31 44.23
CA ILE A 604 -8.52 -1.63 43.41
C ILE A 604 -8.00 -0.28 42.89
N GLY A 605 -6.68 -0.06 42.91
CA GLY A 605 -6.11 1.24 42.52
C GLY A 605 -6.16 1.53 41.01
N GLY A 606 -6.38 0.52 40.17
CA GLY A 606 -6.51 0.68 38.72
C GLY A 606 -7.96 0.79 38.22
N VAL A 607 -8.95 0.86 39.12
CA VAL A 607 -10.38 0.92 38.78
C VAL A 607 -11.09 2.01 39.57
N SER A 608 -12.23 2.47 39.05
CA SER A 608 -13.13 3.44 39.69
C SER A 608 -14.37 2.75 40.29
N ASN A 609 -15.16 3.45 41.10
CA ASN A 609 -16.37 2.89 41.75
C ASN A 609 -16.15 1.54 42.43
N ALA A 610 -14.97 1.37 43.02
CA ALA A 610 -14.48 0.07 43.39
C ALA A 610 -14.75 -0.27 44.85
N THR A 611 -15.03 -1.55 45.12
CA THR A 611 -15.24 -2.07 46.46
C THR A 611 -14.52 -3.39 46.64
N THR A 612 -14.09 -3.67 47.87
CA THR A 612 -13.46 -4.95 48.24
C THR A 612 -14.15 -5.53 49.46
N THR A 613 -14.37 -6.84 49.45
CA THR A 613 -14.93 -7.58 50.58
C THR A 613 -13.99 -8.70 50.99
N THR A 614 -13.77 -8.86 52.28
CA THR A 614 -12.97 -9.95 52.83
C THR A 614 -13.78 -11.25 52.87
N GLY A 615 -13.23 -12.34 52.34
CA GLY A 615 -13.88 -13.65 52.28
C GLY A 615 -15.09 -13.72 51.32
N GLY A 616 -15.79 -14.87 51.33
CA GLY A 616 -17.02 -15.12 50.56
C GLY A 616 -16.91 -16.18 49.47
N ARG A 617 -15.71 -16.45 48.92
CA ARG A 617 -15.49 -17.47 47.88
C ARG A 617 -14.89 -18.76 48.46
N THR A 618 -15.54 -19.89 48.21
CA THR A 618 -14.98 -21.23 48.42
C THR A 618 -14.48 -21.83 47.09
N GLY A 619 -13.51 -22.74 47.17
CA GLY A 619 -12.90 -23.33 45.99
C GLY A 619 -12.08 -22.33 45.14
N ASN A 620 -12.08 -22.55 43.82
CA ASN A 620 -11.33 -21.71 42.89
C ASN A 620 -11.90 -20.29 42.79
N GLY A 621 -11.04 -19.35 42.38
CA GLY A 621 -11.46 -18.00 42.06
C GLY A 621 -12.37 -17.94 40.82
N GLN A 622 -12.77 -16.72 40.46
CA GLN A 622 -13.45 -16.40 39.21
C GLN A 622 -13.32 -14.92 38.94
N VAL A 623 -13.37 -14.56 37.68
CA VAL A 623 -13.51 -13.17 37.26
C VAL A 623 -14.69 -13.08 36.34
N THR A 624 -15.61 -12.16 36.60
CA THR A 624 -16.68 -11.81 35.68
C THR A 624 -16.42 -10.40 35.18
N ILE A 625 -16.45 -10.22 33.87
CA ILE A 625 -16.32 -8.93 33.20
C ILE A 625 -17.64 -8.67 32.50
N SER A 626 -18.27 -7.54 32.80
CA SER A 626 -19.49 -7.06 32.16
C SER A 626 -19.23 -5.73 31.48
N TRP A 627 -19.93 -5.44 30.38
CA TRP A 627 -19.78 -4.21 29.60
C TRP A 627 -21.14 -3.70 29.18
#